data_AF-A0A8I1LFH9-F1
#
_entry.id   AF-A0A8I1LFH9-F1
#
_cell.length_a   1.000
_cell.length_b   1.000
_cell.length_c   1.000
_cell.angle_alpha   90.00
_cell.angle_beta   90.00
_cell.angle_gamma   90.00
#
_symmetry.space_group_name_H-M   'P 1'
#
loop_
_entity.id
_entity.type
_entity.pdbx_description
1 polymer ?
#
loop_
_entity_poly.entity_id
_entity_poly.type
_entity_poly.pdbx_seq_one_letter_code
_entity_poly.pdbx_strand_id
1 'polypeptide(L)'
;MEHRSLLSTRLKSGSSWSSPRYALNDVVISKNAVDRLFYLATGADGHHITPYRADGLVFSTPTGSTAYNLSAGGPLVHPDLGCPSWVTPICPFMLSSRPIMLPPTATITSHYLAHEGDATAMVIVDGQQGWEMNPGDTLEVKMAGRPPHPDHFNQTRLLQHHPQQTQLGQRTGGIVFRDLWLLWSEALKHENVHSRSRREENVIPGI
;
A
#
# COMPACT_ATOMS: atom_id res chain seq x y z
N MET A 1 -1.09 -24.32 -0.74
CA MET A 1 -0.52 -23.07 -0.20
C MET A 1 -1.08 -21.94 -1.05
N GLU A 2 -1.75 -20.95 -0.46
CA GLU A 2 -2.17 -19.74 -1.19
C GLU A 2 -0.92 -19.02 -1.75
N HIS A 3 -0.92 -18.77 -3.05
CA HIS A 3 0.08 -17.94 -3.70
C HIS A 3 -0.23 -16.48 -3.41
N ARG A 4 0.40 -15.92 -2.36
CA ARG A 4 0.32 -14.48 -2.08
C ARG A 4 1.32 -13.70 -2.91
N SER A 5 0.86 -12.61 -3.50
CA SER A 5 1.68 -11.74 -4.34
C SER A 5 2.59 -10.86 -3.51
N LEU A 6 3.78 -10.57 -4.03
CA LEU A 6 4.79 -9.72 -3.39
C LEU A 6 5.13 -8.56 -4.33
N LEU A 7 5.52 -7.43 -3.74
CA LEU A 7 6.27 -6.40 -4.45
C LEU A 7 7.75 -6.76 -4.46
N SER A 8 8.42 -6.39 -5.54
CA SER A 8 9.87 -6.27 -5.64
C SER A 8 10.18 -4.79 -5.77
N THR A 9 11.07 -4.29 -4.93
CA THR A 9 11.51 -2.89 -4.94
C THR A 9 13.02 -2.76 -4.93
N ARG A 10 13.54 -1.75 -5.62
CA ARG A 10 14.97 -1.41 -5.61
C ARG A 10 15.15 0.10 -5.78
N LEU A 11 16.22 0.62 -5.20
CA LEU A 11 16.57 2.03 -5.28
C LEU A 11 17.70 2.23 -6.29
N LYS A 12 17.55 3.23 -7.16
CA LYS A 12 18.62 3.76 -7.99
C LYS A 12 19.19 5.02 -7.35
N SER A 13 20.50 5.02 -7.09
CA SER A 13 21.26 6.19 -6.65
C SER A 13 22.37 6.46 -7.66
N GLY A 14 22.30 7.61 -8.34
CA GLY A 14 23.15 7.92 -9.49
C GLY A 14 23.00 6.88 -10.60
N SER A 15 24.07 6.18 -10.96
CA SER A 15 24.08 5.13 -11.99
C SER A 15 23.86 3.72 -11.45
N SER A 16 23.85 3.53 -10.13
CA SER A 16 23.86 2.21 -9.49
C SER A 16 22.48 1.83 -8.95
N TRP A 17 22.13 0.55 -9.09
CA TRP A 17 20.93 -0.04 -8.50
C TRP A 17 21.28 -0.87 -7.28
N SER A 18 20.48 -0.76 -6.23
CA SER A 18 20.54 -1.68 -5.09
C SER A 18 20.10 -3.09 -5.48
N SER A 19 20.49 -4.08 -4.69
CA SER A 19 19.81 -5.38 -4.69
C SER A 19 18.31 -5.19 -4.38
N PRO A 20 17.42 -5.99 -4.98
CA PRO A 20 16.00 -5.88 -4.72
C PRO A 20 15.65 -6.33 -3.30
N ARG A 21 14.66 -5.68 -2.70
CA ARG A 21 13.96 -6.13 -1.50
C ARG A 21 12.52 -6.49 -1.87
N TYR A 22 11.90 -7.33 -1.06
CA TYR A 22 10.54 -7.80 -1.30
C TYR A 22 9.61 -7.36 -0.19
N ALA A 23 8.38 -6.99 -0.56
CA ALA A 23 7.33 -6.62 0.37
C ALA A 23 6.08 -7.47 0.15
N LEU A 24 5.47 -7.96 1.21
CA LEU A 24 4.18 -8.64 1.19
C LEU A 24 3.03 -7.65 1.26
N ASN A 25 3.17 -6.58 2.04
CA ASN A 25 2.13 -5.59 2.22
C ASN A 25 2.42 -4.34 1.38
N ASP A 26 3.49 -3.62 1.72
CA ASP A 26 3.73 -2.31 1.16
C ASP A 26 5.20 -1.89 1.16
N VAL A 27 5.49 -0.97 0.23
CA VAL A 27 6.71 -0.18 0.19
C VAL A 27 6.27 1.27 0.37
N VAL A 28 6.91 1.98 1.28
CA VAL A 28 6.53 3.33 1.66
C VAL A 28 7.71 4.25 1.47
N ILE A 29 7.50 5.37 0.78
CA ILE A 29 8.43 6.50 0.82
C ILE A 29 7.85 7.49 1.81
N SER A 30 8.63 7.89 2.82
CA SER A 30 8.23 8.87 3.83
C SER A 30 9.29 9.95 3.95
N LYS A 31 8.91 11.22 3.96
CA LYS A 31 9.85 12.32 4.21
C LYS A 31 10.44 12.21 5.64
N ASN A 32 11.72 12.59 5.81
CA ASN A 32 12.34 12.67 7.15
C ASN A 32 12.12 14.05 7.81
N ALA A 33 11.92 15.11 7.02
CA ALA A 33 11.74 16.48 7.53
C ALA A 33 10.26 16.89 7.47
N VAL A 34 9.73 17.42 8.57
CA VAL A 34 8.30 17.77 8.70
C VAL A 34 7.93 19.03 7.90
N ASP A 35 8.86 19.97 7.75
CA ASP A 35 8.65 21.33 7.22
C ASP A 35 8.92 21.48 5.72
N ARG A 36 9.40 20.42 5.05
CA ARG A 36 9.77 20.48 3.63
C ARG A 36 8.79 19.71 2.76
N LEU A 37 8.49 20.30 1.60
CA LEU A 37 7.64 19.68 0.59
C LEU A 37 8.46 18.63 -0.15
N PHE A 38 7.89 17.44 -0.26
CA PHE A 38 8.53 16.30 -0.87
C PHE A 38 7.90 16.04 -2.24
N TYR A 39 8.75 16.02 -3.28
CA TYR A 39 8.33 16.04 -4.69
C TYR A 39 8.70 14.74 -5.39
N LEU A 40 7.69 13.93 -5.68
CA LEU A 40 7.87 12.64 -6.31
C LEU A 40 7.25 12.63 -7.70
N ALA A 41 8.07 12.62 -8.74
CA ALA A 41 7.60 12.36 -10.09
C ALA A 41 7.34 10.86 -10.25
N THR A 42 6.07 10.47 -10.32
CA THR A 42 5.68 9.06 -10.44
C THR A 42 5.28 8.72 -11.86
N GLY A 43 5.76 7.59 -12.35
CA GLY A 43 5.45 7.02 -13.65
C GLY A 43 5.21 5.52 -13.59
N ALA A 44 4.73 4.96 -14.68
CA ALA A 44 4.68 3.51 -14.90
C ALA A 44 5.13 3.18 -16.32
N ASP A 45 5.89 2.10 -16.46
CA ASP A 45 6.35 1.57 -17.75
C ASP A 45 7.06 2.62 -18.63
N GLY A 46 7.80 3.54 -17.99
CA GLY A 46 8.52 4.62 -18.65
C GLY A 46 7.68 5.86 -18.99
N HIS A 47 6.38 5.85 -18.72
CA HIS A 47 5.47 6.98 -18.94
C HIS A 47 5.19 7.73 -17.63
N HIS A 48 5.21 9.07 -17.67
CA HIS A 48 4.82 9.88 -16.52
C HIS A 48 3.31 9.76 -16.26
N ILE A 49 2.95 9.57 -14.98
CA ILE A 49 1.55 9.57 -14.53
C ILE A 49 1.23 10.92 -13.90
N THR A 50 1.85 11.22 -12.76
CA THR A 50 1.63 12.48 -12.06
C THR A 50 2.80 12.75 -11.11
N PRO A 51 3.19 14.02 -10.92
CA PRO A 51 3.95 14.39 -9.75
C PRO A 51 3.06 14.39 -8.50
N TYR A 52 3.60 13.93 -7.38
CA TYR A 52 3.01 14.05 -6.06
C TYR A 52 3.79 15.05 -5.22
N ARG A 53 3.05 16.00 -4.63
CA ARG A 53 3.51 16.81 -3.50
C ARG A 53 2.78 16.29 -2.27
N ALA A 54 3.47 15.52 -1.45
CA ALA A 54 2.86 14.73 -0.39
C ALA A 54 3.89 14.46 0.71
N ASP A 55 3.46 14.00 1.88
CA ASP A 55 4.38 13.56 2.93
C ASP A 55 5.08 12.24 2.58
N GLY A 56 4.53 11.53 1.59
CA GLY A 56 5.06 10.28 1.10
C GLY A 56 4.15 9.59 0.10
N LEU A 57 4.55 8.39 -0.33
CA LEU A 57 3.78 7.49 -1.18
C LEU A 57 3.79 6.08 -0.61
N VAL A 58 2.66 5.39 -0.69
CA VAL A 58 2.52 3.97 -0.38
C VAL A 58 2.32 3.20 -1.69
N PHE A 59 3.15 2.21 -1.94
CA PHE A 59 2.99 1.22 -3.00
C PHE A 59 2.57 -0.09 -2.34
N SER A 60 1.46 -0.70 -2.76
CA SER A 60 0.92 -1.84 -2.01
C SER A 60 0.35 -2.95 -2.88
N THR A 61 0.34 -4.17 -2.31
CA THR A 61 -0.28 -5.37 -2.86
C THR A 61 -1.75 -5.48 -2.45
N PRO A 62 -2.54 -6.40 -3.05
CA PRO A 62 -3.87 -6.78 -2.54
C PRO A 62 -3.90 -7.08 -1.03
N THR A 63 -2.91 -7.82 -0.52
CA THR A 63 -2.78 -8.13 0.91
C THR A 63 -2.47 -6.89 1.75
N GLY A 64 -1.65 -5.97 1.24
CA GLY A 64 -1.32 -4.73 1.92
C GLY A 64 -2.40 -3.65 1.88
N SER A 65 -3.51 -3.85 1.14
CA SER A 65 -4.62 -2.88 1.11
C SER A 65 -5.14 -2.51 2.49
N THR A 66 -5.02 -3.43 3.44
CA THR A 66 -5.50 -3.32 4.81
C THR A 66 -4.43 -2.83 5.79
N ALA A 67 -3.20 -2.63 5.32
CA ALA A 67 -2.07 -2.14 6.10
C ALA A 67 -1.99 -0.61 6.01
N TYR A 68 -0.80 -0.04 5.75
CA TYR A 68 -0.66 1.41 5.77
C TYR A 68 -1.45 2.08 4.64
N ASN A 69 -1.67 1.37 3.54
CA ASN A 69 -2.50 1.83 2.44
C ASN A 69 -3.91 2.26 2.86
N LEU A 70 -4.57 1.48 3.73
CA LEU A 70 -5.92 1.82 4.21
C LEU A 70 -5.91 3.13 4.98
N SER A 71 -4.90 3.30 5.84
CA SER A 71 -4.72 4.52 6.65
C SER A 71 -4.42 5.75 5.79
N ALA A 72 -3.74 5.56 4.67
CA ALA A 72 -3.45 6.62 3.69
C ALA A 72 -4.66 6.96 2.77
N GLY A 73 -5.82 6.33 2.97
CA GLY A 73 -7.03 6.56 2.16
C GLY A 73 -7.05 5.79 0.84
N GLY A 74 -6.24 4.74 0.72
CA GLY A 74 -6.25 3.81 -0.42
C GLY A 74 -7.45 2.85 -0.39
N PRO A 75 -7.76 2.20 -1.51
CA PRO A 75 -8.89 1.28 -1.60
C PRO A 75 -8.64 0.00 -0.79
N LEU A 76 -9.72 -0.58 -0.25
CA LEU A 76 -9.73 -1.93 0.30
C LEU A 76 -9.93 -2.93 -0.85
N VAL A 77 -9.06 -3.94 -0.96
CA VAL A 77 -9.06 -4.87 -2.08
C VAL A 77 -9.03 -6.30 -1.56
N HIS A 78 -9.84 -7.17 -2.17
CA HIS A 78 -9.83 -8.60 -1.83
C HIS A 78 -8.47 -9.23 -2.22
N PRO A 79 -7.83 -10.04 -1.36
CA PRO A 79 -6.51 -10.60 -1.64
C PRO A 79 -6.42 -11.41 -2.94
N ASP A 80 -7.52 -12.09 -3.33
CA ASP A 80 -7.60 -12.91 -4.54
C ASP A 80 -7.96 -12.13 -5.81
N LEU A 81 -8.20 -10.81 -5.71
CA LEU A 81 -8.42 -9.98 -6.89
C LEU A 81 -7.13 -9.95 -7.71
N GLY A 82 -7.22 -10.14 -9.04
CA GLY A 82 -6.10 -10.32 -9.98
C GLY A 82 -5.03 -9.21 -9.93
N CYS A 83 -4.19 -9.26 -8.90
CA CYS A 83 -2.93 -8.57 -8.64
C CYS A 83 -2.80 -7.10 -9.11
N PRO A 84 -3.75 -6.18 -8.91
CA PRO A 84 -3.43 -4.77 -9.09
C PRO A 84 -2.40 -4.35 -8.04
N SER A 85 -1.40 -3.57 -8.47
CA SER A 85 -0.59 -2.77 -7.56
C SER A 85 -1.15 -1.35 -7.58
N TRP A 86 -0.98 -0.57 -6.52
CA TRP A 86 -1.40 0.82 -6.54
C TRP A 86 -0.43 1.73 -5.81
N VAL A 87 -0.56 3.02 -6.10
CA VAL A 87 0.15 4.12 -5.45
C VAL A 87 -0.86 4.98 -4.72
N THR A 88 -0.64 5.19 -3.42
CA THR A 88 -1.50 6.03 -2.57
C THR A 88 -0.67 7.14 -1.95
N PRO A 89 -1.01 8.42 -2.18
CA PRO A 89 -0.29 9.53 -1.57
C PRO A 89 -0.63 9.71 -0.08
N ILE A 90 0.38 10.00 0.74
CA ILE A 90 0.22 10.30 2.17
C ILE A 90 0.10 11.81 2.33
N CYS A 91 -1.02 12.30 2.87
CA CYS A 91 -1.27 13.73 3.10
C CYS A 91 -0.92 14.60 1.87
N PRO A 92 -1.53 14.36 0.69
CA PRO A 92 -1.21 15.13 -0.50
C PRO A 92 -1.60 16.60 -0.35
N PHE A 93 -0.73 17.49 -0.79
CA PHE A 93 -1.00 18.93 -0.80
C PHE A 93 -2.02 19.34 -1.87
N MET A 94 -2.16 18.54 -2.93
CA MET A 94 -3.16 18.75 -3.97
C MET A 94 -4.43 17.91 -3.71
N LEU A 95 -5.59 18.58 -3.65
CA LEU A 95 -6.89 17.96 -3.45
C LEU A 95 -7.31 16.99 -4.56
N SER A 96 -6.65 17.03 -5.73
CA SER A 96 -6.88 16.12 -6.86
C SER A 96 -6.05 14.86 -6.80
N SER A 97 -5.06 14.76 -5.91
CA SER A 97 -4.25 13.55 -5.75
C SER A 97 -5.15 12.42 -5.26
N ARG A 98 -5.17 11.31 -6.01
CA ARG A 98 -5.97 10.12 -5.70
C ARG A 98 -5.08 8.88 -5.72
N PRO A 99 -5.45 7.81 -5.02
CA PRO A 99 -4.88 6.50 -5.24
C PRO A 99 -5.02 6.10 -6.72
N ILE A 100 -3.98 5.51 -7.29
CA ILE A 100 -3.96 5.03 -8.68
C ILE A 100 -3.69 3.53 -8.68
N MET A 101 -4.63 2.75 -9.22
CA MET A 101 -4.46 1.33 -9.47
C MET A 101 -3.81 1.10 -10.84
N LEU A 102 -2.87 0.16 -10.88
CA LEU A 102 -2.10 -0.21 -12.06
C LEU A 102 -2.14 -1.73 -12.26
N PRO A 103 -2.01 -2.21 -13.51
CA PRO A 103 -1.93 -3.63 -13.80
C PRO A 103 -0.77 -4.32 -13.07
N PRO A 104 -0.87 -5.64 -12.79
CA PRO A 104 0.21 -6.41 -12.16
C PRO A 104 1.54 -6.36 -12.90
N THR A 105 1.49 -6.15 -14.22
CA THR A 105 2.66 -6.10 -15.10
C THR A 105 3.37 -4.76 -15.07
N ALA A 106 2.76 -3.73 -14.50
CA ALA A 106 3.31 -2.39 -14.49
C ALA A 106 4.56 -2.32 -13.62
N THR A 107 5.59 -1.64 -14.12
CA THR A 107 6.75 -1.22 -13.35
C THR A 107 6.59 0.25 -12.99
N ILE A 108 6.35 0.51 -11.71
CA ILE A 108 6.14 1.85 -11.17
C ILE A 108 7.50 2.45 -10.82
N THR A 109 7.72 3.69 -11.21
CA THR A 109 8.90 4.47 -10.81
C THR A 109 8.48 5.72 -10.07
N SER A 110 9.23 6.06 -9.03
CA SER A 110 9.06 7.30 -8.27
C SER A 110 10.40 7.99 -8.12
N HIS A 111 10.58 9.08 -8.86
CA HIS A 111 11.80 9.87 -8.87
C HIS A 111 11.67 11.04 -7.89
N TYR A 112 12.62 11.17 -6.96
CA TYR A 112 12.68 12.31 -6.06
C TYR A 112 13.29 13.51 -6.77
N LEU A 113 12.45 14.51 -7.08
CA LEU A 113 12.87 15.73 -7.77
C LEU A 113 13.62 16.66 -6.83
N ALA A 114 14.87 16.96 -7.17
CA ALA A 114 15.71 17.86 -6.40
C ALA A 114 15.26 19.33 -6.49
N HIS A 115 15.15 19.95 -5.32
CA HIS A 115 14.90 21.37 -5.08
C HIS A 115 15.88 21.90 -4.04
N GLU A 116 16.05 23.23 -4.00
CA GLU A 116 16.93 23.88 -3.03
C GLU A 116 16.44 23.61 -1.60
N GLY A 117 17.36 23.15 -0.75
CA GLY A 117 17.05 22.84 0.64
C GLY A 117 16.20 21.57 0.79
N ASP A 118 16.34 20.58 -0.08
CA ASP A 118 15.68 19.28 0.15
C ASP A 118 16.28 18.52 1.35
N ALA A 119 15.44 17.72 1.99
CA ALA A 119 15.85 16.75 3.00
C ALA A 119 15.80 15.33 2.40
N THR A 120 16.46 14.37 3.05
CA THR A 120 16.34 12.97 2.66
C THR A 120 14.95 12.41 2.99
N ALA A 121 14.60 11.31 2.34
CA ALA A 121 13.43 10.51 2.67
C ALA A 121 13.85 9.10 3.08
N MET A 122 12.96 8.39 3.74
CA MET A 122 13.14 6.99 4.09
C MET A 122 12.24 6.11 3.23
N VAL A 123 12.83 5.12 2.58
CA VAL A 123 12.11 4.00 2.00
C VAL A 123 11.96 2.93 3.06
N ILE A 124 10.73 2.51 3.31
CA ILE A 124 10.35 1.49 4.29
C ILE A 124 9.73 0.32 3.50
N VAL A 125 10.11 -0.90 3.83
CA VAL A 125 9.66 -2.13 3.16
C VAL A 125 9.03 -3.03 4.22
N ASP A 126 7.72 -3.27 4.13
CA ASP A 126 6.94 -3.99 5.15
C ASP A 126 7.16 -3.49 6.58
N GLY A 127 7.19 -2.16 6.75
CA GLY A 127 7.42 -1.52 8.05
C GLY A 127 8.87 -1.53 8.55
N GLN A 128 9.82 -2.09 7.78
CA GLN A 128 11.25 -2.07 8.11
C GLN A 128 12.02 -1.01 7.35
N GLN A 129 13.06 -0.47 7.97
CA GLN A 129 13.94 0.51 7.34
C GLN A 129 14.64 -0.11 6.12
N GLY A 130 14.34 0.47 4.95
CA GLY A 130 14.85 0.07 3.65
C GLY A 130 16.14 0.82 3.34
N TRP A 131 15.97 1.95 2.65
CA TRP A 131 17.05 2.81 2.18
C TRP A 131 16.73 4.26 2.51
N GLU A 132 17.76 5.06 2.74
CA GLU A 132 17.64 6.50 2.62
C GLU A 132 17.59 6.87 1.14
N MET A 133 16.63 7.72 0.77
CA MET A 133 16.40 8.19 -0.59
C MET A 133 16.73 9.67 -0.67
N ASN A 134 17.69 10.02 -1.51
CA ASN A 134 18.17 11.36 -1.72
C ASN A 134 17.47 12.03 -2.91
N PRO A 135 17.47 13.36 -2.98
CA PRO A 135 17.09 14.06 -4.20
C PRO A 135 17.88 13.55 -5.42
N GLY A 136 17.18 13.24 -6.51
CA GLY A 136 17.75 12.60 -7.71
C GLY A 136 17.66 11.07 -7.73
N ASP A 137 17.37 10.43 -6.59
CA ASP A 137 17.19 8.98 -6.56
C ASP A 137 15.85 8.57 -7.17
N THR A 138 15.77 7.32 -7.62
CA THR A 138 14.55 6.73 -8.17
C THR A 138 14.25 5.40 -7.51
N LEU A 139 13.06 5.26 -6.95
CA LEU A 139 12.54 3.98 -6.48
C LEU A 139 11.79 3.28 -7.62
N GLU A 140 12.12 2.02 -7.88
CA GLU A 140 11.36 1.14 -8.78
C GLU A 140 10.58 0.14 -7.95
N VAL A 141 9.27 0.02 -8.20
CA VAL A 141 8.37 -0.94 -7.55
C VAL A 141 7.58 -1.70 -8.60
N LYS A 142 7.53 -3.03 -8.50
CA LYS A 142 6.75 -3.89 -9.39
C LYS A 142 6.28 -5.14 -8.69
N MET A 143 5.32 -5.86 -9.26
CA MET A 143 5.00 -7.20 -8.78
C MET A 143 6.18 -8.16 -8.99
N ALA A 144 6.48 -8.98 -7.99
CA ALA A 144 7.49 -10.02 -8.10
C ALA A 144 6.97 -11.15 -9.01
N GLY A 145 7.66 -11.40 -10.12
CA GLY A 145 7.27 -12.45 -11.08
C GLY A 145 7.44 -13.88 -10.55
N ARG A 146 8.22 -14.08 -9.49
CA ARG A 146 8.35 -15.35 -8.76
C ARG A 146 8.49 -15.04 -7.27
N PRO A 147 7.85 -15.81 -6.37
CA PRO A 147 8.12 -15.70 -4.94
C PRO A 147 9.63 -15.92 -4.73
N PRO A 148 10.30 -15.07 -3.92
CA PRO A 148 11.71 -15.26 -3.60
C PRO A 148 11.88 -16.60 -2.85
N HIS A 149 13.14 -17.03 -2.72
CA HIS A 149 13.50 -18.22 -1.95
C HIS A 149 12.71 -18.29 -0.62
N PRO A 150 12.24 -19.47 -0.16
CA PRO A 150 11.41 -19.62 1.03
C PRO A 150 11.89 -18.85 2.27
N ASP A 151 13.20 -18.65 2.41
CA ASP A 151 13.77 -17.90 3.53
C ASP A 151 13.37 -16.42 3.55
N HIS A 152 13.34 -15.74 2.39
CA HIS A 152 12.86 -14.36 2.31
C HIS A 152 11.36 -14.28 2.59
N PHE A 153 10.59 -15.24 2.08
CA PHE A 153 9.14 -15.28 2.31
C PHE A 153 8.80 -15.59 3.78
N ASN A 154 9.52 -16.52 4.41
CA ASN A 154 9.37 -16.84 5.82
C ASN A 154 9.79 -15.67 6.70
N GLN A 155 10.84 -14.92 6.34
CA GLN A 155 11.24 -13.72 7.06
C GLN A 155 10.13 -12.67 7.00
N THR A 156 9.60 -12.35 5.82
CA THR A 156 8.46 -11.43 5.67
C THR A 156 7.21 -11.88 6.44
N ARG A 157 6.91 -13.19 6.43
CA ARG A 157 5.76 -13.77 7.15
C ARG A 157 5.93 -13.75 8.67
N LEU A 158 7.10 -14.11 9.19
CA LEU A 158 7.39 -14.08 10.63
C LEU A 158 7.26 -12.66 11.20
N LEU A 159 7.56 -11.64 10.39
CA LEU A 159 7.43 -10.24 10.76
C LEU A 159 5.97 -9.79 10.92
N GLN A 160 5.01 -10.39 10.20
CA GLN A 160 3.58 -10.11 10.41
C GLN A 160 3.07 -10.62 11.77
N HIS A 161 3.71 -11.64 12.34
CA HIS A 161 3.33 -12.22 13.62
C HIS A 161 4.10 -11.59 14.80
N HIS A 162 4.93 -10.56 14.57
CA HIS A 162 5.68 -9.92 15.64
C HIS A 162 4.78 -8.91 16.41
N PRO A 163 4.63 -9.03 17.75
CA PRO A 163 3.75 -8.18 18.56
C PRO A 163 4.07 -6.66 18.57
N GLN A 164 5.14 -6.21 17.91
CA GLN A 164 5.48 -4.79 17.82
C GLN A 164 4.57 -4.01 16.86
N GLN A 165 3.96 -4.66 15.85
CA GLN A 165 3.01 -3.98 14.96
C GLN A 165 1.71 -3.55 15.66
N THR A 166 1.34 -4.23 16.75
CA THR A 166 0.23 -3.82 17.64
C THR A 166 0.50 -2.48 18.33
N GLN A 167 1.77 -2.09 18.55
CA GLN A 167 2.10 -0.84 19.25
C GLN A 167 2.14 0.39 18.34
N LEU A 168 2.38 0.22 17.03
CA LEU A 168 2.32 1.34 16.09
C LEU A 168 0.88 1.80 15.85
N GLY A 169 -0.07 0.85 15.72
CA GLY A 169 -1.51 1.16 15.62
C GLY A 169 -2.11 1.82 16.87
N GLN A 170 -1.56 1.51 18.05
CA GLN A 170 -1.97 2.13 19.32
C GLN A 170 -1.49 3.58 19.48
N ARG A 171 -0.42 4.00 18.79
CA ARG A 171 0.10 5.38 18.86
C ARG A 171 -0.57 6.34 17.87
N THR A 172 -1.22 5.84 16.82
CA THR A 172 -1.91 6.64 15.79
C THR A 172 -3.42 6.42 15.70
N GLY A 173 -4.02 5.65 16.62
CA GLY A 173 -5.47 5.40 16.63
C GLY A 173 -5.97 4.56 15.44
N GLY A 174 -5.07 3.81 14.80
CA GLY A 174 -5.40 2.97 13.64
C GLY A 174 -6.02 1.64 14.06
N ILE A 175 -7.20 1.34 13.53
CA ILE A 175 -7.88 0.05 13.73
C ILE A 175 -7.11 -1.05 12.98
N VAL A 176 -6.79 -2.16 13.66
CA VAL A 176 -6.06 -3.29 13.09
C VAL A 176 -7.01 -4.16 12.25
N PHE A 177 -6.58 -4.66 11.10
CA PHE A 177 -7.38 -5.46 10.14
C PHE A 177 -8.20 -6.59 10.75
N ARG A 178 -7.72 -7.27 11.81
CA ARG A 178 -8.49 -8.31 12.50
C ARG A 178 -9.83 -7.76 13.03
N ASP A 179 -9.84 -6.54 13.55
CA ASP A 179 -11.02 -5.94 14.16
C ASP A 179 -11.97 -5.42 13.08
N LEU A 180 -11.46 -4.79 12.01
CA LEU A 180 -12.28 -4.37 10.86
C LEU A 180 -12.85 -5.55 10.05
N TRP A 181 -12.07 -6.61 9.86
CA TRP A 181 -12.54 -7.81 9.16
C TRP A 181 -13.61 -8.54 9.97
N LEU A 182 -13.45 -8.66 11.29
CA LEU A 182 -14.47 -9.24 12.16
C LEU A 182 -15.74 -8.39 12.18
N LEU A 183 -15.61 -7.06 12.28
CA LEU A 183 -16.76 -6.15 12.25
C LEU A 183 -17.49 -6.18 10.89
N TRP A 184 -16.76 -6.21 9.78
CA TRP A 184 -17.34 -6.31 8.44
C TRP A 184 -17.94 -7.69 8.14
N SER A 185 -17.28 -8.77 8.59
CA SER A 185 -17.80 -10.13 8.49
C SER A 185 -19.07 -10.31 9.33
N GLU A 186 -19.17 -9.69 10.51
CA GLU A 186 -20.41 -9.67 11.28
C GLU A 186 -21.48 -8.79 10.63
N ALA A 187 -21.13 -7.63 10.07
CA ALA A 187 -22.08 -6.79 9.35
C ALA A 187 -22.74 -7.53 8.16
N LEU A 188 -21.95 -8.28 7.38
CA LEU A 188 -22.48 -9.11 6.29
C LEU A 188 -23.33 -10.30 6.75
N LYS A 189 -23.09 -10.82 7.96
CA LYS A 189 -23.96 -11.85 8.57
C LYS A 189 -25.30 -11.25 9.00
N HIS A 190 -25.30 -10.02 9.50
CA HIS A 190 -26.54 -9.33 9.94
C HIS A 190 -27.41 -8.85 8.77
N GLU A 191 -26.82 -8.43 7.64
CA GLU A 191 -27.59 -8.08 6.43
C GLU A 191 -28.33 -9.29 5.82
N ASN A 192 -27.82 -10.51 6.00
CA ASN A 192 -28.48 -11.73 5.54
C ASN A 192 -29.66 -12.20 6.42
N VAL A 193 -29.82 -11.63 7.62
CA VAL A 193 -30.97 -11.95 8.49
C VAL A 193 -32.16 -11.03 8.19
N HIS A 194 -31.92 -9.78 7.78
CA HIS A 194 -33.00 -8.83 7.43
C HIS A 194 -33.54 -8.98 5.99
N SER A 195 -32.83 -9.68 5.10
CA SER A 195 -33.33 -9.99 3.75
C SER A 195 -34.22 -11.24 3.69
N ARG A 196 -34.24 -12.07 4.74
CA ARG A 196 -35.13 -13.24 4.85
C ARG A 196 -36.46 -12.98 5.57
N SER A 197 -36.59 -11.92 6.37
CA SER A 197 -37.85 -11.60 7.06
C SER A 197 -38.79 -10.67 6.29
N ARG A 198 -38.40 -10.16 5.12
CA ARG A 198 -39.20 -9.20 4.31
C ARG A 198 -39.86 -9.78 3.05
N ARG A 199 -39.89 -11.11 2.88
CA ARG A 199 -40.52 -11.77 1.73
C ARG A 199 -41.85 -12.47 2.00
N GLU A 200 -42.42 -12.37 3.21
CA GLU A 200 -43.70 -13.04 3.52
C GLU A 200 -44.87 -12.12 3.91
N GLU A 201 -44.70 -10.78 3.95
CA GLU A 201 -45.81 -9.86 4.24
C GLU A 201 -46.08 -8.91 3.06
N ASN A 202 -46.74 -9.42 2.01
CA ASN A 202 -47.54 -8.63 1.08
C ASN A 202 -48.41 -9.57 0.23
N VAL A 203 -49.43 -10.15 0.85
CA VAL A 203 -50.61 -10.68 0.15
C VAL A 203 -51.78 -9.76 0.50
N ILE A 204 -52.14 -8.92 -0.46
CA ILE A 204 -53.34 -8.08 -0.42
C ILE A 204 -54.53 -9.01 -0.75
N PRO A 205 -55.57 -9.15 0.10
CA PRO A 205 -56.80 -9.80 -0.33
C PRO A 205 -57.65 -8.78 -1.09
N GLY A 206 -57.82 -9.01 -2.38
CA GLY A 206 -58.86 -8.39 -3.19
C GLY A 206 -59.90 -9.44 -3.56
N ILE A 207 -61.17 -8.99 -3.54
CA ILE A 207 -62.45 -9.66 -3.84
C ILE A 207 -63.18 -10.21 -2.61
#